data_AF-A0A7S1B227-F1
#
_entry.id   AF-A0A7S1B227-F1
#
_cell.length_a   1.000
_cell.length_b   1.000
_cell.length_c   1.000
_cell.angle_alpha   90.00
_cell.angle_beta   90.00
_cell.angle_gamma   90.00
#
_symmetry.space_group_name_H-M   'P 1'
#
loop_
_entity.id
_entity.type
_entity.pdbx_description
1 polymer ?
#
loop_
_entity_poly.entity_id
_entity_poly.type
_entity_poly.pdbx_seq_one_letter_code
_entity_poly.pdbx_strand_id
1 'polypeptide(L)'
;ERATVTSGLKNPCPDDCPFRAEEIKLQDFCSFRCVADWKQCRAINVRATVADVETGSCISCQLGGCHQCSSDGTKTCDVCASGYFLRKGRCISVVLFVWAMILTLIIA
;
A
#
# COMPACT_ATOMS: atom_id res chain seq x y z
N GLU A 1 -17.18 -22.34 -15.57
CA GLU A 1 -16.15 -21.47 -16.18
C GLU A 1 -16.61 -20.01 -16.08
N ARG A 2 -15.73 -19.01 -15.87
CA ARG A 2 -16.12 -17.59 -15.81
C ARG A 2 -15.95 -16.93 -17.19
N ALA A 3 -17.01 -16.27 -17.65
CA ALA A 3 -17.13 -15.69 -18.99
C ALA A 3 -16.28 -14.43 -19.17
N THR A 4 -15.47 -14.42 -20.23
CA THR A 4 -14.67 -13.28 -20.70
C THR A 4 -15.57 -12.28 -21.42
N VAL A 5 -15.56 -11.02 -20.98
CA VAL A 5 -16.23 -9.92 -21.68
C VAL A 5 -15.40 -9.56 -22.91
N THR A 6 -15.80 -10.04 -24.08
CA THR A 6 -15.16 -9.76 -25.36
C THR A 6 -15.42 -8.32 -25.78
N SER A 7 -14.57 -7.39 -25.33
CA SER A 7 -14.55 -6.01 -25.81
C SER A 7 -13.59 -5.95 -27.00
N GLY A 8 -14.15 -5.75 -28.20
CA GLY A 8 -13.42 -5.73 -29.48
C GLY A 8 -12.48 -4.55 -29.66
N LEU A 9 -11.44 -4.45 -28.83
CA LEU A 9 -10.38 -3.46 -28.96
C LEU A 9 -9.04 -4.13 -29.20
N LYS A 10 -8.25 -3.54 -30.11
CA LYS A 10 -7.05 -4.13 -30.72
C LYS A 10 -5.91 -4.49 -29.75
N ASN A 11 -6.02 -4.17 -28.46
CA ASN A 11 -5.21 -4.71 -27.38
C ASN A 11 -6.07 -4.77 -26.09
N PRO A 12 -6.58 -5.94 -25.66
CA PRO A 12 -7.19 -6.07 -24.34
C PRO A 12 -6.15 -5.78 -23.26
N CYS A 13 -6.59 -5.20 -22.13
CA CYS A 13 -5.72 -5.08 -20.96
C CYS A 13 -5.27 -6.49 -20.54
N PRO A 14 -4.01 -6.68 -20.12
CA PRO A 14 -3.51 -7.99 -19.74
C PRO A 14 -4.30 -8.56 -18.55
N ASP A 15 -4.81 -9.77 -18.70
CA ASP A 15 -5.60 -10.47 -17.68
C ASP A 15 -4.71 -11.02 -16.55
N ASP A 16 -3.52 -11.52 -16.90
CA ASP A 16 -2.59 -12.15 -15.98
C ASP A 16 -1.33 -11.29 -15.77
N CYS A 17 -1.14 -10.83 -14.54
CA CYS A 17 -0.05 -9.95 -14.16
C CYS A 17 0.46 -10.26 -12.75
N PRO A 18 1.79 -10.30 -12.53
CA PRO A 18 2.36 -10.54 -11.21
C PRO A 18 1.90 -9.50 -10.19
N PHE A 19 1.96 -8.23 -10.57
CA PHE A 19 1.46 -7.12 -9.78
C PHE A 19 0.76 -6.09 -10.66
N ARG A 20 -0.42 -5.63 -10.23
CA ARG A 20 -1.18 -4.55 -10.86
C ARG A 20 -0.90 -3.23 -10.14
N ALA A 21 -0.34 -2.25 -10.85
CA ALA A 21 -0.13 -0.90 -10.34
C ALA A 21 -1.15 0.06 -10.94
N GLU A 22 -2.05 0.59 -10.11
CA GLU A 22 -3.01 1.61 -10.54
C GLU A 22 -2.31 2.91 -10.92
N GLU A 23 -2.66 3.49 -12.06
CA GLU A 23 -2.13 4.79 -12.46
C GLU A 23 -2.92 5.94 -11.86
N ILE A 24 -2.20 6.98 -11.44
CA ILE A 24 -2.83 8.23 -10.97
C ILE A 24 -3.35 9.06 -12.17
N LYS A 25 -2.81 8.83 -13.37
CA LYS A 25 -3.18 9.55 -14.59
C LYS A 25 -4.17 8.71 -15.37
N LEU A 26 -5.45 9.06 -15.31
CA LEU A 26 -6.58 8.35 -15.92
C LEU A 26 -6.61 8.35 -17.47
N GLN A 27 -5.51 8.73 -18.14
CA GLN A 27 -5.53 9.04 -19.56
C GLN A 27 -5.23 7.83 -20.46
N ASP A 28 -4.89 6.69 -19.86
CA ASP A 28 -4.60 5.45 -20.56
C ASP A 28 -5.84 4.53 -20.66
N PHE A 29 -5.83 3.67 -21.69
CA PHE A 29 -6.93 2.73 -21.97
C PHE A 29 -7.14 1.70 -20.83
N CYS A 30 -6.08 1.38 -20.09
CA CYS A 30 -6.13 0.55 -18.90
C CYS A 30 -5.88 1.43 -17.67
N SER A 31 -6.68 1.26 -16.61
CA SER A 31 -6.49 1.99 -15.34
C SER A 31 -5.28 1.52 -14.53
N PHE A 32 -4.57 0.51 -15.02
CA PHE A 32 -3.44 -0.13 -14.34
C PHE A 32 -2.36 -0.53 -15.34
N ARG A 33 -1.14 -0.65 -14.83
CA ARG A 33 -0.01 -1.26 -15.54
C ARG A 33 0.53 -2.45 -14.77
N CYS A 34 1.04 -3.42 -15.51
CA CYS A 34 1.64 -4.60 -14.91
C CYS A 34 3.09 -4.36 -14.60
N VAL A 35 3.48 -4.76 -13.39
CA VAL A 35 4.84 -4.65 -12.88
C VAL A 35 5.33 -6.04 -12.52
N ALA A 36 6.57 -6.32 -12.91
CA ALA A 36 7.19 -7.64 -12.72
C ALA A 36 7.79 -7.79 -11.31
N ASP A 37 8.17 -6.67 -10.70
CA ASP A 37 8.82 -6.62 -9.39
C ASP A 37 8.16 -5.56 -8.51
N TRP A 38 8.03 -5.86 -7.23
CA TRP A 38 7.44 -4.98 -6.23
C TRP A 38 8.12 -3.60 -6.16
N LYS A 39 9.42 -3.52 -6.48
CA LYS A 39 10.20 -2.27 -6.52
C LYS A 39 9.65 -1.28 -7.55
N GLN A 40 8.99 -1.79 -8.58
CA GLN A 40 8.46 -0.98 -9.68
C GLN A 40 7.12 -0.33 -9.34
N CYS A 41 6.45 -0.76 -8.25
CA CYS A 41 5.18 -0.15 -7.80
C CYS A 41 5.30 1.37 -7.62
N ARG A 42 6.39 1.84 -6.99
CA ARG A 42 6.65 3.27 -6.77
C ARG A 42 6.88 4.06 -8.06
N ALA A 43 7.43 3.42 -9.09
CA ALA A 43 7.68 4.06 -10.38
C ALA A 43 6.39 4.37 -11.14
N ILE A 44 5.34 3.55 -10.93
CA ILE A 44 4.02 3.75 -11.53
C ILE A 44 3.15 4.64 -10.65
N ASN A 45 3.15 4.41 -9.34
CA ASN A 45 2.32 5.13 -8.39
C ASN A 45 3.08 5.43 -7.09
N VAL A 46 3.43 6.70 -6.91
CA VAL A 46 4.15 7.17 -5.71
C VAL A 46 3.35 7.02 -4.41
N ARG A 47 2.03 6.77 -4.48
CA ARG A 47 1.16 6.52 -3.33
C ARG A 47 0.94 5.03 -3.08
N ALA A 48 1.13 4.18 -4.09
CA ALA A 48 0.95 2.73 -4.00
C ALA A 48 2.29 2.02 -4.21
N THR A 49 3.17 2.12 -3.22
CA THR A 49 4.58 1.69 -3.32
C THR A 49 4.83 0.27 -2.83
N VAL A 50 3.83 -0.39 -2.24
CA VAL A 50 3.98 -1.71 -1.63
C VAL A 50 3.26 -2.73 -2.48
N ALA A 51 3.93 -3.80 -2.89
CA ALA A 51 3.27 -4.92 -3.55
C ALA A 51 2.61 -5.82 -2.52
N ASP A 52 1.32 -6.08 -2.71
CA ASP A 52 0.58 -7.08 -1.97
C ASP A 52 0.64 -8.41 -2.72
N VAL A 53 1.41 -9.35 -2.18
CA VAL A 53 1.57 -10.70 -2.73
C VAL A 53 0.29 -11.54 -2.66
N GLU A 54 -0.65 -11.21 -1.77
CA GLU A 54 -1.91 -11.95 -1.66
C GLU A 54 -2.89 -11.56 -2.78
N THR A 55 -2.87 -10.28 -3.18
CA THR A 55 -3.80 -9.74 -4.19
C THR A 55 -3.15 -9.47 -5.53
N GLY A 56 -1.82 -9.65 -5.66
CA GLY A 56 -1.07 -9.34 -6.87
C GLY A 56 -1.23 -7.88 -7.29
N SER A 57 -1.23 -6.95 -6.33
CA SER A 57 -1.52 -5.53 -6.60
C SER A 57 -0.58 -4.61 -5.82
N CYS A 58 -0.19 -3.49 -6.42
CA CYS A 58 0.50 -2.41 -5.72
C CYS A 58 -0.52 -1.61 -4.93
N ILE A 59 -0.40 -1.65 -3.60
CA ILE A 59 -1.28 -0.98 -2.66
C ILE A 59 -0.57 0.21 -2.02
N SER A 60 -1.38 1.17 -1.58
CA SER A 60 -0.92 2.18 -0.63
C SER A 60 -0.73 1.54 0.73
N CYS A 61 0.36 1.90 1.41
CA CYS A 61 0.56 1.43 2.77
C CYS A 61 -0.31 2.29 3.70
N GLN A 62 -1.50 1.78 4.00
CA GLN A 62 -2.49 2.43 4.88
C GLN A 62 -2.15 2.18 6.35
N LEU A 63 -0.94 2.58 6.79
CA LEU A 63 -0.53 2.51 8.18
C LEU A 63 -0.88 3.81 8.90
N GLY A 64 -1.73 3.72 9.92
CA GLY A 64 -2.10 4.88 10.74
C GLY A 64 -0.88 5.57 11.35
N GLY A 65 -0.75 6.88 11.13
CA GLY A 65 0.38 7.67 11.62
C GLY A 65 1.69 7.46 10.84
N CYS A 66 1.68 6.76 9.71
CA CYS A 66 2.85 6.59 8.86
C CYS A 66 3.01 7.77 7.90
N HIS A 67 4.20 8.38 7.88
CA HIS A 67 4.58 9.43 6.94
C HIS A 67 5.27 8.87 5.71
N GLN A 68 6.17 7.90 5.89
CA GLN A 68 6.88 7.22 4.80
C GLN A 68 6.87 5.72 5.02
N CYS A 69 6.27 5.03 4.07
CA CYS A 69 6.17 3.57 4.08
C CYS A 69 7.49 2.93 3.65
N SER A 70 7.69 1.70 4.14
CA SER A 70 8.86 0.92 3.78
C SER A 70 8.87 0.59 2.30
N SER A 71 10.05 0.71 1.71
CA SER A 71 10.29 0.43 0.29
C SER A 71 10.85 -0.97 0.09
N ASP A 72 10.53 -1.92 0.98
CA ASP A 72 11.02 -3.31 0.93
C ASP A 72 9.90 -4.32 0.59
N GLY A 73 8.73 -3.84 0.17
CA GLY A 73 7.55 -4.68 -0.11
C GLY A 73 6.84 -5.16 1.16
N THR A 74 7.30 -4.76 2.34
CA THR A 74 6.64 -5.05 3.62
C THR A 74 5.54 -4.05 3.92
N LYS A 75 4.47 -4.51 4.58
CA LYS A 75 3.40 -3.65 5.14
C LYS A 75 3.89 -2.94 6.43
N THR A 76 5.05 -2.30 6.37
CA THR A 76 5.69 -1.57 7.49
C THR A 76 5.95 -0.11 7.16
N CYS A 77 6.12 0.69 8.21
CA CYS A 77 6.46 2.10 8.12
C CYS A 77 7.94 2.32 8.46
N ASP A 78 8.62 3.18 7.70
CA ASP A 78 10.00 3.60 7.98
C ASP A 78 10.03 4.92 8.75
N VAL A 79 9.14 5.87 8.40
CA VAL A 79 9.07 7.18 9.03
C VAL A 79 7.66 7.46 9.51
N CYS A 80 7.49 7.70 10.81
CA CYS A 80 6.21 8.08 11.40
C CYS A 80 5.96 9.59 11.28
N ALA A 81 4.68 9.96 11.23
CA ALA A 81 4.26 11.35 11.33
C ALA A 81 4.60 11.94 12.72
N SER A 82 4.68 13.26 12.81
CA SER A 82 4.93 13.95 14.08
C SER A 82 3.86 13.56 15.13
N GLY A 83 4.30 13.35 16.38
CA GLY A 83 3.43 12.85 17.46
C GLY A 83 3.25 11.33 17.50
N TYR A 84 3.93 10.59 16.62
CA TYR A 84 4.00 9.14 16.63
C TYR A 84 5.46 8.67 16.77
N PHE A 85 5.65 7.49 17.38
CA PHE A 85 6.96 6.84 17.45
C PHE A 85 6.93 5.49 16.75
N LEU A 86 8.04 5.13 16.10
CA LEU A 86 8.17 3.88 15.36
C LEU A 86 8.46 2.73 16.32
N ARG A 87 7.65 1.66 16.23
CA ARG A 87 7.83 0.45 17.04
C ARG A 87 7.47 -0.78 16.21
N LYS A 88 8.45 -1.64 15.92
CA LYS A 88 8.29 -2.85 15.10
C LYS A 88 7.62 -2.59 13.74
N GLY A 89 8.04 -1.55 13.02
CA GLY A 89 7.50 -1.19 11.70
C GLY A 89 6.08 -0.59 11.73
N ARG A 90 5.58 -0.18 12.90
CA ARG A 90 4.28 0.50 13.07
C ARG A 90 4.45 1.80 13.85
N CYS A 91 3.60 2.78 13.54
CA CYS A 91 3.60 4.06 14.22
C CYS A 91 2.58 4.04 15.36
N ILE A 92 3.05 4.34 16.57
CA ILE A 92 2.21 4.40 17.78
C ILE A 92 2.07 5.85 18.19
N SER A 93 0.84 6.31 18.43
CA SER A 93 0.59 7.67 18.90
C SER A 93 1.14 7.85 20.32
N VAL A 94 1.97 8.86 20.52
CA VAL A 94 2.53 9.19 21.83
C VAL A 94 1.41 9.50 22.82
N VAL A 95 0.42 10.28 22.40
CA VAL A 95 -0.71 10.68 23.26
C VAL A 95 -1.52 9.47 23.71
N LEU A 96 -1.91 8.59 22.78
CA LEU A 96 -2.65 7.38 23.12
C LEU A 96 -1.82 6.44 24.02
N PHE A 97 -0.52 6.36 23.78
CA PHE A 97 0.38 5.56 24.59
C PHE A 97 0.47 6.09 26.03
N VAL A 98 0.66 7.40 26.21
CA VAL A 98 0.71 8.03 27.54
C VAL A 98 -0.62 7.86 28.28
N TRP A 99 -1.75 8.07 27.60
CA TRP A 99 -3.08 7.84 28.19
C TRP A 99 -3.30 6.40 28.61
N ALA A 100 -2.91 5.43 27.79
CA ALA A 100 -2.99 4.01 28.15
C ALA A 100 -2.17 3.69 29.40
N MET A 101 -0.94 4.23 29.51
CA MET A 101 -0.10 4.05 30.69
C MET A 101 -0.72 4.63 31.96
N ILE A 102 -1.29 5.84 31.89
CA ILE A 102 -1.99 6.46 33.02
C ILE A 102 -3.20 5.60 33.44
N LEU A 103 -4.03 5.16 32.49
CA LEU A 103 -5.17 4.30 32.78
C LEU A 103 -4.72 2.98 33.44
N THR A 104 -3.64 2.36 32.96
CA THR A 104 -3.12 1.14 33.58
C THR A 104 -2.63 1.36 35.02
N LEU A 105 -2.06 2.52 35.33
CA LEU A 105 -1.61 2.87 36.69
C LEU A 105 -2.77 3.20 37.65
N ILE A 106 -3.90 3.69 37.12
CA ILE A 106 -5.09 4.00 37.94
C ILE A 106 -5.88 2.72 38.29
N ILE A 107 -5.85 1.73 37.39
CA ILE A 107 -6.63 0.49 37.53
C ILE A 107 -5.82 -0.62 38.24
N ALA A 108 -4.49 -0.52 38.29
CA ALA A 108 -3.59 -1.42 39.01
C ALA A 108 -3.45 -1.04 40.50
#